data_AF-A0A8H4JXP0-F1
#
_entry.id   AF-A0A8H4JXP0-F1
#
_cell.length_a   1.000
_cell.length_b   1.000
_cell.length_c   1.000
_cell.angle_alpha   90.00
_cell.angle_beta   90.00
_cell.angle_gamma   90.00
#
_symmetry.space_group_name_H-M   'P 1'
#
loop_
_entity.id
_entity.type
_entity.pdbx_description
1 polymer ?
#
loop_
_entity_poly.entity_id
_entity_poly.type
_entity_poly.pdbx_seq_one_letter_code
_entity_poly.pdbx_strand_id
1 'polypeptide(L)'
;MNPDFSFENVDILTYEWTLRYLFKWVQSEHTPNVPLDTALVQDMLVIKHRRVHREFETGFENGLFEDVALPPLNLEDAECHYQVIRYNIGNLNCAVCSPVPLSYRTYDTQTDQKATPHDHAAGVAARNGESIETLDSDHDIPSFLWFSRISYPISGIRTGDVIERAEGVNMSNYVKKWDENEVHQGHLRILATVLSELRSLTHRSKTKACQVAPCLLQDRKALHVCEALYISPLGEGTAIVYTHENYPTVGDIRVQDETELEEALMSRVIAMER
;
A
#
# COMPACT_ATOMS: atom_id res chain seq x y z
N MET A 1 -7.59 22.37 0.91
CA MET A 1 -7.92 21.37 -0.15
C MET A 1 -8.07 22.12 -1.45
N ASN A 2 -7.44 21.65 -2.54
CA ASN A 2 -7.54 22.28 -3.85
C ASN A 2 -8.88 21.90 -4.51
N PRO A 3 -9.84 22.84 -4.67
CA PRO A 3 -11.14 22.54 -5.26
C PRO A 3 -11.06 22.21 -6.75
N ASP A 4 -9.97 22.57 -7.42
CA ASP A 4 -9.75 22.34 -8.85
C ASP A 4 -9.13 20.96 -9.12
N PHE A 5 -8.84 20.17 -8.07
CA PHE A 5 -8.31 18.82 -8.24
C PHE A 5 -9.38 17.88 -8.79
N SER A 6 -9.10 17.26 -9.94
CA SER A 6 -9.97 16.27 -10.57
C SER A 6 -9.33 14.89 -10.60
N PHE A 7 -10.13 13.87 -10.27
CA PHE A 7 -9.80 12.45 -10.45
C PHE A 7 -10.15 11.93 -11.84
N GLU A 8 -10.34 12.81 -12.83
CA GLU A 8 -10.45 12.40 -14.23
C GLU A 8 -9.21 11.61 -14.67
N ASN A 9 -9.44 10.56 -15.46
CA ASN A 9 -8.40 9.67 -15.97
C ASN A 9 -7.57 9.00 -14.84
N VAL A 10 -8.25 8.51 -13.81
CA VAL A 10 -7.69 7.64 -12.78
C VAL A 10 -8.35 6.27 -12.89
N ASP A 11 -7.52 5.25 -13.16
CA ASP A 11 -7.96 3.86 -13.26
C ASP A 11 -8.04 3.21 -11.89
N ILE A 12 -7.15 3.59 -10.97
CA ILE A 12 -7.01 3.00 -9.64
C ILE A 12 -6.79 4.07 -8.59
N LEU A 13 -7.55 4.01 -7.49
CA LEU A 13 -7.33 4.75 -6.26
C LEU A 13 -7.04 3.78 -5.13
N THR A 14 -5.89 3.91 -4.48
CA THR A 14 -5.48 3.00 -3.40
C THR A 14 -4.50 3.67 -2.44
N TYR A 15 -4.16 2.97 -1.36
CA TYR A 15 -3.08 3.38 -0.46
C TYR A 15 -1.74 2.78 -0.90
N GLU A 16 -0.67 3.52 -0.63
CA GLU A 16 0.72 3.11 -0.86
C GLU A 16 1.00 1.72 -0.26
N TRP A 17 0.60 1.51 0.99
CA TRP A 17 0.81 0.23 1.68
C TRP A 17 0.03 -0.93 1.04
N THR A 18 -1.13 -0.66 0.42
CA THR A 18 -1.87 -1.69 -0.30
C THR A 18 -1.08 -2.17 -1.53
N LEU A 19 -0.38 -1.26 -2.22
CA LEU A 19 0.50 -1.62 -3.33
C LEU A 19 1.74 -2.39 -2.85
N ARG A 20 2.36 -1.97 -1.74
CA ARG A 20 3.47 -2.74 -1.13
C ARG A 20 3.05 -4.15 -0.74
N TYR A 21 1.87 -4.29 -0.11
CA TYR A 21 1.33 -5.58 0.26
C TYR A 21 1.15 -6.49 -0.96
N LEU A 22 0.50 -5.99 -2.02
CA LEU A 22 0.36 -6.72 -3.28
C LEU A 22 1.70 -7.02 -3.95
N PHE A 23 2.65 -6.08 -3.89
CA PHE A 23 3.98 -6.25 -4.47
C PHE A 23 4.77 -7.37 -3.76
N LYS A 24 4.75 -7.41 -2.43
CA LYS A 24 5.34 -8.50 -1.64
C LYS A 24 4.73 -9.86 -1.95
N TRP A 25 3.41 -9.91 -2.07
CA TRP A 25 2.71 -11.10 -2.52
C TRP A 25 3.21 -11.54 -3.91
N VAL A 26 3.39 -10.59 -4.83
CA VAL A 26 3.99 -10.83 -6.15
C VAL A 26 5.46 -11.25 -6.07
N GLN A 27 6.23 -10.88 -5.04
CA GLN A 27 7.59 -11.34 -4.82
C GLN A 27 7.68 -12.76 -4.22
N SER A 28 6.53 -13.41 -3.93
CA SER A 28 6.47 -14.68 -3.19
C SER A 28 7.00 -14.59 -1.76
N GLU A 29 7.06 -13.37 -1.20
CA GLU A 29 7.24 -13.24 0.24
C GLU A 29 5.95 -13.70 0.92
N HIS A 30 6.07 -14.50 1.99
CA HIS A 30 4.93 -14.96 2.77
C HIS A 30 4.14 -13.75 3.27
N THR A 31 3.09 -13.41 2.55
CA THR A 31 2.16 -12.36 2.92
C THR A 31 0.93 -13.06 3.49
N PRO A 32 0.44 -12.66 4.67
CA PRO A 32 -0.79 -13.21 5.21
C PRO A 32 -1.91 -13.00 4.18
N ASN A 33 -2.82 -13.98 4.05
CA ASN A 33 -4.02 -13.92 3.19
C ASN A 33 -5.00 -12.85 3.73
N VAL A 34 -4.68 -11.57 3.53
CA VAL A 34 -5.50 -10.46 4.02
C VAL A 34 -6.45 -10.06 2.89
N PRO A 35 -7.78 -10.08 3.13
CA PRO A 35 -8.74 -9.62 2.15
C PRO A 35 -8.54 -8.13 1.81
N LEU A 36 -8.72 -7.83 0.53
CA LEU A 36 -8.82 -6.49 -0.03
C LEU A 36 -10.30 -6.20 -0.31
N ASP A 37 -10.79 -5.07 0.16
CA ASP A 37 -12.08 -4.55 -0.29
C ASP A 37 -11.86 -3.80 -1.61
N THR A 38 -12.61 -4.14 -2.65
CA THR A 38 -12.59 -3.45 -3.93
C THR A 38 -13.96 -2.88 -4.27
N ALA A 39 -13.98 -1.73 -4.92
CA ALA A 39 -15.20 -1.11 -5.44
C ALA A 39 -14.90 -0.32 -6.72
N LEU A 40 -15.87 -0.21 -7.62
CA LEU A 40 -15.81 0.71 -8.75
C LEU A 40 -16.63 1.95 -8.47
N VAL A 41 -16.00 3.11 -8.61
CA VAL A 41 -16.64 4.43 -8.54
C VAL A 41 -16.36 5.14 -9.86
N GLN A 42 -17.40 5.32 -10.69
CA GLN A 42 -17.25 5.95 -12.01
C GLN A 42 -16.13 5.30 -12.87
N ASP A 43 -16.07 3.96 -12.86
CA ASP A 43 -15.06 3.13 -13.54
C ASP A 43 -13.64 3.15 -12.94
N MET A 44 -13.39 3.96 -11.92
CA MET A 44 -12.17 3.92 -11.11
C MET A 44 -12.25 2.78 -10.08
N LEU A 45 -11.23 1.91 -10.06
CA LEU A 45 -11.08 0.88 -9.04
C LEU A 45 -10.55 1.50 -7.75
N VAL A 46 -11.36 1.48 -6.70
CA VAL A 46 -10.95 1.79 -5.33
C VAL A 46 -10.54 0.49 -4.64
N ILE A 47 -9.33 0.43 -4.10
CA ILE A 47 -8.84 -0.72 -3.32
C ILE A 47 -8.54 -0.26 -1.90
N LYS A 48 -9.04 -1.00 -0.92
CA LYS A 48 -8.76 -0.79 0.49
C LYS A 48 -8.29 -2.09 1.12
N HIS A 49 -7.12 -2.05 1.75
CA HIS A 49 -6.63 -3.15 2.57
C HIS A 49 -7.32 -3.14 3.95
N ARG A 50 -7.85 -4.29 4.39
CA ARG A 50 -8.75 -4.36 5.55
C ARG A 50 -8.05 -4.23 6.91
N ARG A 51 -6.74 -4.52 6.99
CA ARG A 51 -6.00 -4.25 8.23
C ARG A 51 -5.90 -2.76 8.45
N VAL A 52 -6.76 -2.30 9.37
CA VAL A 52 -6.74 -0.99 10.01
C VAL A 52 -5.35 -0.79 10.61
N HIS A 53 -4.57 0.10 10.01
CA HIS A 53 -3.72 1.16 10.61
C HIS A 53 -2.90 0.94 11.90
N ARG A 54 -2.98 -0.19 12.61
CA ARG A 54 -2.29 -0.44 13.88
C ARG A 54 -0.79 -0.66 13.75
N GLU A 55 -0.27 -0.92 12.56
CA GLU A 55 1.17 -1.17 12.40
C GLU A 55 2.01 0.14 12.38
N PHE A 56 1.39 1.32 12.30
CA PHE A 56 2.06 2.59 12.65
C PHE A 56 2.20 2.79 14.18
N GLU A 57 1.69 1.88 15.01
CA GLU A 57 1.88 1.90 16.47
C GLU A 57 3.19 1.20 16.91
N THR A 58 4.14 0.97 16.00
CA THR A 58 5.48 0.57 16.44
C THR A 58 6.22 1.82 16.93
N GLY A 59 6.21 2.03 18.26
CA GLY A 59 6.61 3.27 18.94
C GLY A 59 8.03 3.81 18.71
N PHE A 60 8.82 3.26 17.79
CA PHE A 60 10.13 3.78 17.42
C PHE A 60 10.04 4.88 16.35
N GLU A 61 9.22 4.69 15.30
CA GLU A 61 9.00 5.71 14.27
C GLU A 61 8.23 6.92 14.84
N ASN A 62 7.29 6.66 15.76
CA ASN A 62 6.54 7.72 16.45
C ASN A 62 7.44 8.55 17.38
N GLY A 63 8.34 7.92 18.15
CA GLY A 63 9.27 8.65 19.02
C GLY A 63 10.26 9.52 18.22
N LEU A 64 10.81 8.99 17.12
CA LEU A 64 11.66 9.81 16.23
C LEU A 64 10.88 10.98 15.63
N PHE A 65 9.63 10.76 15.20
CA PHE A 65 8.77 11.82 14.68
C PHE A 65 8.50 12.91 15.72
N GLU A 66 8.08 12.53 16.93
CA GLU A 66 7.83 13.48 18.03
C GLU A 66 9.06 14.31 18.40
N ASP A 67 10.27 13.72 18.30
CA ASP A 67 11.51 14.39 18.68
C ASP A 67 12.11 15.27 17.56
N VAL A 68 11.81 15.01 16.28
CA VAL A 68 12.42 15.73 15.14
C VAL A 68 11.45 16.58 14.32
N ALA A 69 10.15 16.34 14.45
CA ALA A 69 9.12 17.09 13.76
C ALA A 69 8.68 18.30 14.57
N LEU A 70 8.38 19.40 13.88
CA LEU A 70 7.54 20.45 14.45
C LEU A 70 6.17 20.36 13.78
N PRO A 71 5.07 20.23 14.54
CA PRO A 71 3.76 20.29 13.94
C PRO A 71 3.57 21.66 13.26
N PRO A 72 2.87 21.73 12.12
CA PRO A 72 2.52 23.01 11.54
C PRO A 72 1.67 23.82 12.53
N LEU A 73 1.82 25.14 12.50
CA LEU A 73 1.04 26.04 13.36
C LEU A 73 -0.47 25.81 13.14
N ASN A 74 -1.23 25.57 14.22
CA ASN A 74 -2.66 25.23 14.21
C ASN A 74 -3.01 23.84 13.67
N LEU A 75 -2.04 22.93 13.59
CA LEU A 75 -2.22 21.51 13.25
C LEU A 75 -1.53 20.61 14.29
N GLU A 76 -1.49 21.05 15.55
CA GLU A 76 -0.82 20.33 16.65
C GLU A 76 -1.47 18.97 16.95
N ASP A 77 -2.78 18.84 16.68
CA ASP A 77 -3.54 17.59 16.84
C ASP A 77 -3.54 16.72 15.59
N ALA A 78 -2.83 17.12 14.51
CA ALA A 78 -2.81 16.34 13.28
C ALA A 78 -1.86 15.14 13.41
N GLU A 79 -2.41 13.93 13.39
CA GLU A 79 -1.62 12.69 13.53
C GLU A 79 -0.76 12.38 12.30
N CYS A 80 -1.20 12.79 11.11
CA CYS A 80 -0.44 12.59 9.87
C CYS A 80 -0.90 13.50 8.73
N HIS A 81 0.01 13.72 7.76
CA HIS A 81 -0.32 14.31 6.46
C HIS A 81 -0.38 13.20 5.42
N TYR A 82 -1.31 13.31 4.46
CA TYR A 82 -1.35 12.42 3.30
C TYR A 82 -1.09 13.21 2.03
N GLN A 83 -0.28 12.64 1.15
CA GLN A 83 -0.17 13.09 -0.23
C GLN A 83 -0.89 12.10 -1.16
N VAL A 84 -1.46 12.63 -2.24
CA VAL A 84 -2.00 11.82 -3.33
C VAL A 84 -1.07 11.96 -4.52
N ILE A 85 -0.49 10.85 -4.93
CA ILE A 85 0.53 10.80 -5.98
C ILE A 85 -0.08 10.14 -7.20
N ARG A 86 0.12 10.73 -8.38
CA ARG A 86 -0.29 10.13 -9.65
C ARG A 86 0.90 9.58 -10.39
N TYR A 87 0.85 8.29 -10.73
CA TYR A 87 1.82 7.65 -11.61
C TYR A 87 1.23 6.40 -12.24
N ASN A 88 1.92 5.87 -13.24
CA ASN A 88 1.43 4.72 -13.98
C ASN A 88 2.06 3.43 -13.45
N ILE A 89 1.26 2.37 -13.38
CA ILE A 89 1.74 0.99 -13.20
C ILE A 89 1.30 0.22 -14.44
N GLY A 90 2.25 -0.01 -15.35
CA GLY A 90 1.94 -0.49 -16.69
C GLY A 90 1.08 0.54 -17.45
N ASN A 91 -0.10 0.10 -17.92
CA ASN A 91 -1.07 0.93 -18.61
C ASN A 91 -2.14 1.56 -17.70
N LEU A 92 -2.07 1.35 -16.38
CA LEU A 92 -3.05 1.85 -15.41
C LEU A 92 -2.57 3.17 -14.82
N ASN A 93 -3.41 4.20 -14.86
CA ASN A 93 -3.20 5.48 -14.20
C ASN A 93 -3.62 5.37 -12.74
N CYS A 94 -2.65 5.33 -11.82
CA CYS A 94 -2.91 5.17 -10.40
C CYS A 94 -2.87 6.51 -9.67
N ALA A 95 -3.82 6.73 -8.77
CA ALA A 95 -3.76 7.71 -7.70
C ALA A 95 -3.50 6.96 -6.38
N VAL A 96 -2.40 7.30 -5.72
CA VAL A 96 -1.91 6.56 -4.55
C VAL A 96 -1.82 7.50 -3.37
N CYS A 97 -2.60 7.19 -2.33
CA CYS A 97 -2.59 7.88 -1.05
C CYS A 97 -1.40 7.36 -0.23
N SER A 98 -0.44 8.23 0.06
CA SER A 98 0.76 7.90 0.82
C SER A 98 0.84 8.80 2.07
N PRO A 99 1.00 8.22 3.27
CA PRO A 99 1.29 9.02 4.46
C PRO A 99 2.66 9.68 4.30
N VAL A 100 2.70 10.97 4.57
CA VAL A 100 3.92 11.78 4.60
C VAL A 100 4.16 12.13 6.06
N PRO A 101 5.03 11.38 6.75
CA PRO A 101 5.30 11.64 8.15
C PRO A 101 5.97 13.00 8.30
N LEU A 102 6.92 13.36 7.43
CA LEU A 102 7.68 14.61 7.55
C LEU A 102 7.69 15.40 6.25
N SER A 103 7.83 16.71 6.36
CA SER A 103 8.21 17.58 5.25
C SER A 103 9.42 18.41 5.64
N TYR A 104 10.39 18.57 4.74
CA TYR A 104 11.52 19.46 4.95
C TYR A 104 11.48 20.60 3.94
N ARG A 105 12.00 21.76 4.38
CA ARG A 105 12.10 22.96 3.57
C ARG A 105 13.56 23.20 3.22
N THR A 106 13.87 23.19 1.94
CA THR A 106 15.17 23.63 1.45
C THR A 106 15.13 25.14 1.23
N TYR A 107 16.18 25.83 1.65
CA TYR A 107 16.44 27.21 1.26
C TYR A 107 17.49 27.15 0.17
N ASP A 108 17.10 27.43 -1.07
CA ASP A 108 18.07 27.50 -2.15
C ASP A 108 18.92 28.77 -1.96
N THR A 109 20.16 28.59 -1.50
CA THR A 109 21.05 29.70 -1.17
C THR A 109 21.75 30.30 -2.39
N GLN A 110 21.45 29.82 -3.62
CA GLN A 110 22.20 30.21 -4.81
C GLN A 110 21.64 31.38 -5.62
N THR A 111 20.50 31.97 -5.27
CA THR A 111 20.02 33.19 -5.95
C THR A 111 19.46 34.22 -4.98
N ASP A 112 19.94 35.46 -5.08
CA ASP A 112 19.49 36.67 -4.37
C ASP A 112 18.02 37.07 -4.69
N GLN A 113 17.22 36.14 -5.20
CA GLN A 113 15.80 36.30 -5.47
C GLN A 113 15.01 35.44 -4.49
N LYS A 114 14.57 36.06 -3.39
CA LYS A 114 13.43 35.66 -2.54
C LYS A 114 13.09 34.16 -2.65
N ALA A 115 13.93 33.31 -2.06
CA ALA A 115 13.82 31.86 -2.13
C ALA A 115 12.37 31.42 -1.87
N THR A 116 11.70 30.83 -2.87
CA THR A 116 10.40 30.20 -2.67
C THR A 116 10.66 28.84 -2.02
N PRO A 117 10.24 28.62 -0.77
CA PRO A 117 10.41 27.32 -0.15
C PRO A 117 9.61 26.28 -0.93
N HIS A 118 10.28 25.20 -1.32
CA HIS A 118 9.62 23.99 -1.78
C HIS A 118 9.59 23.02 -0.60
N ASP A 119 8.38 22.70 -0.15
CA ASP A 119 8.18 21.68 0.87
C ASP A 119 8.33 20.31 0.18
N HIS A 120 9.32 19.54 0.60
CA HIS A 120 9.59 18.21 0.07
C HIS A 120 9.12 17.16 1.07
N ALA A 121 8.39 16.15 0.60
CA ALA A 121 8.01 15.01 1.42
C ALA A 121 9.26 14.22 1.84
N ALA A 122 9.37 13.94 3.14
CA ALA A 122 10.34 13.06 3.73
C ALA A 122 9.64 11.88 4.40
N GLY A 123 10.23 10.71 4.22
CA GLY A 123 9.86 9.50 4.94
C GLY A 123 10.60 9.48 6.27
N VAL A 124 10.13 8.65 7.20
CA VAL A 124 10.90 8.30 8.39
C VAL A 124 11.33 6.85 8.22
N ALA A 125 12.62 6.59 8.41
CA ALA A 125 13.17 5.25 8.42
C ALA A 125 14.09 5.16 9.65
N ALA A 126 13.50 4.82 10.78
CA ALA A 126 14.15 4.91 12.07
C ALA A 126 14.79 3.53 12.43
N ARG A 127 16.07 3.48 12.86
CA ARG A 127 16.79 2.21 13.09
C ARG A 127 17.69 2.17 14.33
N ASN A 128 17.85 0.96 14.89
CA ASN A 128 18.80 0.67 15.97
C ASN A 128 20.22 0.45 15.39
N GLY A 129 21.02 1.51 15.30
CA GLY A 129 22.48 1.39 15.13
C GLY A 129 23.02 1.11 13.71
N GLU A 130 22.18 0.91 12.69
CA GLU A 130 22.62 0.64 11.31
C GLU A 130 22.27 1.78 10.33
N SER A 131 23.16 2.04 9.37
CA SER A 131 22.93 3.02 8.30
C SER A 131 21.88 2.53 7.29
N ILE A 132 21.06 3.44 6.75
CA ILE A 132 20.09 3.14 5.68
C ILE A 132 20.78 2.59 4.41
N GLU A 133 22.01 3.02 4.14
CA GLU A 133 22.74 2.64 2.92
C GLU A 133 23.26 1.19 2.94
N THR A 134 23.43 0.61 4.13
CA THR A 134 23.96 -0.76 4.31
C THR A 134 22.92 -1.87 4.11
N LEU A 135 21.69 -1.52 3.71
CA LEU A 135 20.59 -2.47 3.63
C LEU A 135 20.43 -3.02 2.22
N ASP A 136 20.92 -4.24 2.09
CA ASP A 136 20.65 -5.16 1.01
C ASP A 136 19.35 -5.93 1.35
N SER A 137 18.50 -6.12 0.33
CA SER A 137 17.31 -7.00 0.19
C SER A 137 16.25 -7.15 1.28
N ASP A 138 16.56 -7.08 2.57
CA ASP A 138 15.71 -7.67 3.63
C ASP A 138 14.67 -6.69 4.20
N HIS A 139 14.77 -5.41 3.87
CA HIS A 139 13.89 -4.38 4.42
C HIS A 139 13.18 -3.67 3.27
N ASP A 140 11.86 -3.67 3.32
CA ASP A 140 10.86 -3.13 2.38
C ASP A 140 10.93 -1.60 2.17
N ILE A 141 12.10 -1.00 2.38
CA ILE A 141 12.39 0.43 2.19
C ILE A 141 12.37 0.83 0.70
N PRO A 142 13.06 0.14 -0.23
CA PRO A 142 13.07 0.62 -1.61
C PRO A 142 11.69 0.64 -2.25
N SER A 143 10.87 -0.39 -2.03
CA SER A 143 9.47 -0.47 -2.44
C SER A 143 8.64 0.65 -1.81
N PHE A 144 8.80 0.89 -0.50
CA PHE A 144 8.17 2.04 0.17
C PHE A 144 8.52 3.37 -0.48
N LEU A 145 9.81 3.67 -0.67
CA LEU A 145 10.27 4.91 -1.28
C LEU A 145 9.77 5.02 -2.74
N TRP A 146 9.71 3.91 -3.46
CA TRP A 146 9.23 3.88 -4.84
C TRP A 146 7.73 4.16 -4.95
N PHE A 147 6.88 3.49 -4.15
CA PHE A 147 5.43 3.67 -4.19
C PHE A 147 4.99 5.01 -3.56
N SER A 148 5.72 5.50 -2.55
CA SER A 148 5.49 6.82 -1.94
C SER A 148 6.13 7.98 -2.71
N ARG A 149 6.96 7.71 -3.73
CA ARG A 149 7.81 8.69 -4.43
C ARG A 149 8.65 9.57 -3.49
N ILE A 150 8.92 9.10 -2.28
CA ILE A 150 9.79 9.78 -1.32
C ILE A 150 11.24 9.48 -1.69
N SER A 151 12.04 10.52 -1.87
CA SER A 151 13.47 10.40 -2.22
C SER A 151 14.41 10.65 -1.05
N TYR A 152 13.91 11.26 0.03
CA TYR A 152 14.71 11.71 1.17
C TYR A 152 14.12 11.20 2.48
N PRO A 153 14.27 9.91 2.81
CA PRO A 153 13.96 9.45 4.15
C PRO A 153 14.92 10.07 5.18
N ILE A 154 14.39 10.35 6.36
CA ILE A 154 15.16 10.69 7.55
C ILE A 154 15.50 9.38 8.27
N SER A 155 16.79 9.12 8.38
CA SER A 155 17.37 8.06 9.21
C SER A 155 17.55 8.56 10.62
N GLY A 156 17.19 7.75 11.62
CA GLY A 156 17.54 7.99 13.02
C GLY A 156 18.37 6.83 13.56
N ILE A 157 19.46 7.13 14.28
CA ILE A 157 20.23 6.18 15.09
C ILE A 157 19.83 6.40 16.55
N ARG A 158 19.33 5.35 17.21
CA ARG A 158 18.98 5.38 18.64
C ARG A 158 19.93 4.51 19.46
N THR A 159 20.28 5.01 20.65
CA THR A 159 20.97 4.25 21.70
C THR A 159 20.16 4.34 22.98
N GLY A 160 19.57 3.21 23.41
CA GLY A 160 18.63 3.20 24.53
C GLY A 160 17.35 3.96 24.17
N ASP A 161 17.03 5.02 24.89
CA ASP A 161 15.85 5.88 24.67
C ASP A 161 16.16 7.21 23.98
N VAL A 162 17.40 7.43 23.55
CA VAL A 162 17.85 8.69 22.97
C VAL A 162 18.17 8.51 21.49
N ILE A 163 17.64 9.41 20.66
CA ILE A 163 18.07 9.55 19.26
C ILE A 163 19.39 10.30 19.28
N GLU A 164 20.48 9.60 18.97
CA GLU A 164 21.83 10.17 18.96
C GLU A 164 22.09 10.98 17.69
N ARG A 165 21.48 10.56 16.57
CA ARG A 165 21.66 11.20 15.26
C ARG A 165 20.41 11.02 14.43
N ALA A 166 19.96 12.11 13.81
CA ALA A 166 18.99 12.07 12.73
C ALA A 166 19.62 12.71 11.48
N GLU A 167 19.50 12.05 10.34
CA GLU A 167 20.03 12.57 9.08
C GLU A 167 19.10 12.28 7.90
N GLY A 168 18.91 13.27 7.04
CA GLY A 168 18.25 13.07 5.75
C GLY A 168 19.22 12.39 4.79
N VAL A 169 18.81 11.24 4.23
CA VAL A 169 19.62 10.49 3.28
C VAL A 169 18.99 10.62 1.90
N ASN A 170 19.76 11.07 0.90
CA ASN A 170 19.29 11.09 -0.48
C ASN A 170 19.32 9.66 -1.05
N MET A 171 18.16 9.05 -1.19
CA MET A 171 17.99 7.69 -1.69
C MET A 171 17.62 7.63 -3.17
N SER A 172 17.62 8.75 -3.91
CA SER A 172 17.19 8.77 -5.32
C SER A 172 17.99 7.80 -6.19
N ASN A 173 19.31 7.73 -6.01
CA ASN A 173 20.16 6.78 -6.77
C ASN A 173 19.88 5.32 -6.39
N TYR A 174 19.54 5.07 -5.13
CA TYR A 174 19.22 3.72 -4.65
C TYR A 174 17.87 3.26 -5.22
N VAL A 175 16.83 4.10 -5.11
CA VAL A 175 15.50 3.84 -5.71
C VAL A 175 15.62 3.66 -7.22
N LYS A 176 16.45 4.47 -7.89
CA LYS A 176 16.72 4.31 -9.33
C LYS A 176 17.34 2.96 -9.66
N LYS A 177 18.36 2.51 -8.93
CA LYS A 177 18.98 1.19 -9.13
C LYS A 177 17.99 0.05 -8.86
N TRP A 178 17.14 0.21 -7.85
CA TRP A 178 16.07 -0.74 -7.55
C TRP A 178 15.05 -0.83 -8.69
N ASP A 179 14.66 0.32 -9.26
CA ASP A 179 13.75 0.41 -10.40
C ASP A 179 14.39 -0.18 -11.67
N GLU A 180 15.69 0.03 -11.90
CA GLU A 180 16.41 -0.53 -13.06
C GLU A 180 16.67 -2.04 -12.95
N ASN A 181 16.41 -2.67 -11.79
CA ASN A 181 16.60 -4.10 -11.60
C ASN A 181 15.50 -4.90 -12.32
N GLU A 182 15.90 -5.76 -13.27
CA GLU A 182 14.97 -6.56 -14.07
C GLU A 182 14.08 -7.51 -13.25
N VAL A 183 14.53 -7.99 -12.10
CA VAL A 183 13.71 -8.82 -11.20
C VAL A 183 12.57 -7.99 -10.62
N HIS A 184 12.86 -6.78 -10.13
CA HIS A 184 11.83 -5.87 -9.61
C HIS A 184 10.89 -5.38 -10.71
N GLN A 185 11.40 -5.08 -11.91
CA GLN A 185 10.56 -4.78 -13.07
C GLN A 185 9.65 -5.95 -13.46
N GLY A 186 10.16 -7.19 -13.39
CA GLY A 186 9.34 -8.39 -13.55
C GLY A 186 8.17 -8.45 -12.58
N HIS A 187 8.43 -8.19 -11.30
CA HIS A 187 7.39 -8.12 -10.27
C HIS A 187 6.42 -6.95 -10.49
N LEU A 188 6.88 -5.76 -10.89
CA LEU A 188 6.02 -4.62 -11.19
C LEU A 188 5.08 -4.90 -12.38
N ARG A 189 5.55 -5.62 -13.41
CA ARG A 189 4.70 -6.07 -14.53
C ARG A 189 3.62 -7.04 -14.07
N ILE A 190 3.97 -8.01 -13.20
CA ILE A 190 2.98 -8.92 -12.61
C ILE A 190 1.98 -8.16 -11.75
N LEU A 191 2.43 -7.18 -10.94
CA LEU A 191 1.55 -6.31 -10.16
C LEU A 191 0.56 -5.56 -11.06
N ALA A 192 1.03 -5.02 -12.20
CA ALA A 192 0.15 -4.37 -13.17
C ALA A 192 -0.95 -5.31 -13.69
N THR A 193 -0.61 -6.57 -13.98
CA THR A 193 -1.57 -7.60 -14.37
C THR A 193 -2.57 -7.89 -13.25
N VAL A 194 -2.09 -8.06 -12.01
CA VAL A 194 -2.94 -8.29 -10.83
C VAL A 194 -3.94 -7.16 -10.64
N LEU A 195 -3.49 -5.91 -10.73
CA LEU A 195 -4.35 -4.74 -10.62
C LEU A 195 -5.40 -4.67 -11.74
N SER A 196 -5.02 -5.02 -12.98
CA SER A 196 -5.94 -5.10 -14.12
C SER A 196 -7.00 -6.19 -13.92
N GLU A 197 -6.60 -7.33 -13.37
CA GLU A 197 -7.52 -8.42 -13.02
C GLU A 197 -8.45 -8.04 -11.88
N LEU A 198 -7.95 -7.41 -10.81
CA LEU A 198 -8.79 -6.89 -9.72
C LEU A 198 -9.86 -5.93 -10.25
N ARG A 199 -9.49 -5.03 -11.18
CA ARG A 199 -10.45 -4.13 -11.83
C ARG A 199 -11.48 -4.91 -12.63
N SER A 200 -11.03 -5.87 -13.44
CA SER A 200 -11.90 -6.69 -14.29
C SER A 200 -12.86 -7.56 -13.48
N LEU A 201 -12.39 -8.14 -12.37
CA LEU A 201 -13.20 -8.91 -11.43
C LEU A 201 -14.23 -8.04 -10.73
N THR A 202 -13.83 -6.87 -10.22
CA THR A 202 -14.75 -5.91 -9.61
C THR A 202 -15.77 -5.40 -10.63
N HIS A 203 -15.37 -5.22 -11.90
CA HIS A 203 -16.26 -4.85 -12.98
C HIS A 203 -17.26 -5.94 -13.33
N ARG A 204 -16.85 -7.21 -13.35
CA ARG A 204 -17.76 -8.35 -13.56
C ARG A 204 -18.72 -8.55 -12.39
N SER A 205 -18.40 -8.01 -11.21
CA SER A 205 -19.25 -8.19 -10.05
C SER A 205 -20.62 -7.50 -10.19
N LYS A 206 -21.66 -8.10 -9.61
CA LYS A 206 -23.04 -7.57 -9.67
C LYS A 206 -23.17 -6.23 -8.96
N THR A 207 -22.55 -6.10 -7.79
CA THR A 207 -22.58 -4.93 -6.91
C THR A 207 -21.56 -3.88 -7.30
N LYS A 208 -20.65 -4.19 -8.24
CA LYS A 208 -19.46 -3.37 -8.55
C LYS A 208 -18.55 -3.17 -7.33
N ALA A 209 -18.64 -4.07 -6.35
CA ALA A 209 -17.84 -4.10 -5.15
C ALA A 209 -17.70 -5.53 -4.65
N CYS A 210 -16.50 -5.97 -4.29
CA CYS A 210 -16.26 -7.32 -3.80
C CYS A 210 -15.08 -7.36 -2.84
N GLN A 211 -14.90 -8.49 -2.18
CA GLN A 211 -13.71 -8.79 -1.43
C GLN A 211 -12.81 -9.71 -2.26
N VAL A 212 -11.52 -9.43 -2.27
CA VAL A 212 -10.53 -10.25 -2.96
C VAL A 212 -9.40 -10.61 -2.02
N ALA A 213 -9.18 -11.90 -1.81
CA ALA A 213 -8.05 -12.41 -1.06
C ALA A 213 -6.98 -12.94 -2.03
N PRO A 214 -5.77 -12.36 -2.04
CA PRO A 214 -4.63 -13.00 -2.66
C PRO A 214 -4.27 -14.27 -1.86
N CYS A 215 -4.02 -15.38 -2.54
CA CYS A 215 -3.63 -16.63 -1.89
C CYS A 215 -2.62 -17.41 -2.75
N LEU A 216 -2.05 -18.45 -2.14
CA LEU A 216 -1.26 -19.46 -2.83
C LEU A 216 -2.09 -20.75 -2.91
N LEU A 217 -2.34 -21.23 -4.12
CA LEU A 217 -3.04 -22.47 -4.39
C LEU A 217 -2.09 -23.42 -5.12
N GLN A 218 -1.71 -24.53 -4.48
CA GLN A 218 -0.81 -25.54 -5.07
C GLN A 218 0.50 -24.92 -5.63
N ASP A 219 1.16 -24.09 -4.80
CA ASP A 219 2.37 -23.32 -5.18
C ASP A 219 2.18 -22.32 -6.33
N ARG A 220 0.93 -21.99 -6.70
CA ARG A 220 0.59 -20.98 -7.70
C ARG A 220 -0.14 -19.81 -7.06
N LYS A 221 0.19 -18.60 -7.50
CA LYS A 221 -0.53 -17.39 -7.07
C LYS A 221 -1.92 -17.37 -7.68
N ALA A 222 -2.92 -17.16 -6.83
CA ALA A 222 -4.32 -17.05 -7.23
C ALA A 222 -4.99 -15.87 -6.51
N LEU A 223 -6.01 -15.30 -7.17
CA LEU A 223 -6.91 -14.32 -6.57
C LEU A 223 -8.23 -15.00 -6.28
N HIS A 224 -8.63 -15.06 -5.02
CA HIS A 224 -9.93 -15.56 -4.60
C HIS A 224 -10.87 -14.38 -4.44
N VAL A 225 -11.86 -14.29 -5.30
CA VAL A 225 -12.87 -13.23 -5.23
C VAL A 225 -14.09 -13.76 -4.51
N CYS A 226 -14.55 -13.01 -3.51
CA CYS A 226 -15.84 -13.22 -2.86
C CYS A 226 -16.70 -12.01 -3.15
N GLU A 227 -17.77 -12.20 -3.93
CA GLU A 227 -18.84 -11.21 -3.95
C GLU A 227 -19.52 -11.23 -2.58
N ALA A 228 -19.18 -10.29 -1.71
CA ALA A 228 -20.03 -9.99 -0.58
C ALA A 228 -21.30 -9.33 -1.15
N LEU A 229 -22.32 -10.13 -1.47
CA LEU A 229 -23.69 -9.65 -1.52
C LEU A 229 -23.98 -9.14 -0.12
N TYR A 230 -23.83 -7.83 0.04
CA TYR A 230 -24.31 -6.98 1.13
C TYR A 230 -24.94 -7.83 2.24
N ILE A 231 -24.21 -8.11 3.33
CA ILE A 231 -24.82 -8.70 4.52
C ILE A 231 -25.85 -7.65 4.95
N SER A 232 -27.10 -7.89 4.56
CA SER A 232 -28.22 -7.10 5.01
C SER A 232 -28.19 -7.14 6.54
N PRO A 233 -28.70 -6.12 7.26
CA PRO A 233 -28.81 -6.17 8.72
C PRO A 233 -29.58 -7.40 9.25
N LEU A 234 -30.17 -8.21 8.36
CA LEU A 234 -30.87 -9.46 8.61
C LEU A 234 -30.01 -10.74 8.47
N GLY A 235 -28.70 -10.64 8.22
CA GLY A 235 -27.75 -11.75 8.46
C GLY A 235 -27.70 -12.89 7.43
N GLU A 236 -27.95 -12.62 6.14
CA GLU A 236 -27.72 -13.62 5.09
C GLU A 236 -26.92 -13.01 3.94
N GLY A 237 -25.70 -13.51 3.73
CA GLY A 237 -24.83 -13.19 2.60
C GLY A 237 -24.57 -14.43 1.74
N THR A 238 -24.47 -14.26 0.43
CA THR A 238 -24.00 -15.31 -0.49
C THR A 238 -22.69 -14.87 -1.10
N ALA A 239 -21.62 -15.64 -0.85
CA ALA A 239 -20.32 -15.42 -1.45
C ALA A 239 -20.15 -16.32 -2.68
N ILE A 240 -19.91 -15.70 -3.83
CA ILE A 240 -19.53 -16.41 -5.06
C ILE A 240 -18.01 -16.39 -5.15
N VAL A 241 -17.39 -17.57 -5.13
CA VAL A 241 -15.94 -17.73 -5.20
C VAL A 241 -15.50 -17.92 -6.64
N TYR A 242 -14.77 -16.96 -7.18
CA TYR A 242 -14.11 -17.09 -8.49
C TYR A 242 -12.66 -17.51 -8.31
N THR A 243 -12.27 -18.57 -9.00
CA THR A 243 -10.87 -18.98 -9.19
C THR A 243 -10.51 -18.75 -10.66
N HIS A 244 -9.30 -18.22 -10.92
CA HIS A 244 -8.84 -17.91 -12.28
C HIS A 244 -8.84 -19.18 -13.18
N GLU A 245 -8.99 -18.97 -14.49
CA GLU A 245 -9.42 -19.83 -15.63
C GLU A 245 -9.02 -21.32 -15.70
N ASN A 246 -8.23 -21.88 -14.77
CA ASN A 246 -7.91 -23.31 -14.71
C ASN A 246 -8.54 -24.06 -13.53
N TYR A 247 -9.39 -23.41 -12.73
CA TYR A 247 -10.04 -24.05 -11.59
C TYR A 247 -11.57 -23.89 -11.67
N PRO A 248 -12.35 -24.92 -11.31
CA PRO A 248 -13.79 -24.87 -11.39
C PRO A 248 -14.34 -23.81 -10.44
N THR A 249 -15.43 -23.16 -10.84
CA THR A 249 -16.26 -22.29 -9.99
C THR A 249 -16.57 -23.05 -8.70
N VAL A 250 -16.05 -22.56 -7.58
CA VAL A 250 -16.29 -23.19 -6.29
C VAL A 250 -17.62 -22.61 -5.80
N GLY A 251 -18.70 -23.37 -5.98
CA GLY A 251 -20.08 -22.89 -5.87
C GLY A 251 -20.45 -22.12 -4.60
N ASP A 252 -21.64 -21.51 -4.63
CA ASP A 252 -22.18 -20.59 -3.64
C ASP A 252 -21.92 -21.01 -2.18
N ILE A 253 -21.25 -20.13 -1.42
CA ILE A 253 -21.13 -20.27 0.03
C ILE A 253 -22.17 -19.36 0.67
N ARG A 254 -23.07 -19.93 1.46
CA ARG A 254 -23.96 -19.16 2.34
C ARG A 254 -23.26 -18.98 3.68
N VAL A 255 -23.21 -17.75 4.14
CA VAL A 255 -22.61 -17.34 5.40
C VAL A 255 -23.56 -16.40 6.13
N GLN A 256 -23.68 -16.57 7.43
CA GLN A 256 -24.57 -15.79 8.29
C GLN A 256 -23.94 -14.45 8.68
N ASP A 257 -22.61 -14.43 8.80
CA ASP A 257 -21.86 -13.22 9.09
C ASP A 257 -20.47 -13.22 8.43
N GLU A 258 -19.76 -12.13 8.68
CA GLU A 258 -18.45 -11.86 8.12
C GLU A 258 -17.33 -12.72 8.72
N THR A 259 -17.45 -13.10 9.99
CA THR A 259 -16.48 -13.98 10.65
C THR A 259 -16.60 -15.39 10.09
N GLU A 260 -17.81 -15.88 9.86
CA GLU A 260 -18.07 -17.15 9.19
C GLU A 260 -17.57 -17.15 7.74
N LEU A 261 -17.66 -16.02 7.03
CA LEU A 261 -17.07 -15.87 5.70
C LEU A 261 -15.55 -16.00 5.73
N GLU A 262 -14.88 -15.28 6.63
CA GLU A 262 -13.42 -15.36 6.78
C GLU A 262 -12.99 -16.78 7.17
N GLU A 263 -13.67 -17.43 8.13
CA GLU A 263 -13.39 -18.81 8.53
C GLU A 263 -13.67 -19.81 7.40
N ALA A 264 -14.76 -19.65 6.64
CA ALA A 264 -15.10 -20.52 5.53
C ALA A 264 -14.10 -20.39 4.38
N LEU A 265 -13.64 -19.17 4.09
CA LEU A 265 -12.61 -18.91 3.09
C LEU A 265 -11.26 -19.47 3.52
N MET A 266 -10.84 -19.20 4.76
CA MET A 266 -9.58 -19.72 5.29
C MET A 266 -9.60 -21.25 5.39
N SER A 267 -10.69 -21.85 5.85
CA SER A 267 -10.84 -23.31 5.92
C SER A 267 -10.82 -23.96 4.54
N ARG A 268 -11.39 -23.32 3.51
CA ARG A 268 -11.33 -23.83 2.13
C ARG A 268 -9.97 -23.64 1.48
N VAL A 269 -9.29 -22.51 1.72
CA VAL A 269 -7.90 -22.32 1.29
C VAL A 269 -7.02 -23.43 1.88
N ILE A 270 -7.13 -23.68 3.19
CA ILE A 270 -6.41 -24.77 3.88
C ILE A 270 -6.78 -26.15 3.31
N ALA A 271 -8.04 -26.38 2.95
CA ALA A 271 -8.48 -27.65 2.37
C ALA A 271 -7.97 -27.89 0.94
N MET A 272 -7.70 -26.83 0.17
CA MET A 272 -7.16 -26.94 -1.20
C MET A 272 -5.62 -27.01 -1.23
N GLU A 273 -4.95 -26.63 -0.15
CA GLU A 273 -3.50 -26.79 0.04
C GLU A 273 -3.09 -28.24 0.45
N ARG A 274 -4.05 -29.11 0.79
CA ARG A 274 -3.83 -30.53 1.12
C ARG A 274 -4.14 -31.45 -0.06
#